data_AF-X1MN86-F1
#
_entry.id   AF-X1MN86-F1
#
_cell.length_a   1.000
_cell.length_b   1.000
_cell.length_c   1.000
_cell.angle_alpha   90.00
_cell.angle_beta   90.00
_cell.angle_gamma   90.00
#
_symmetry.space_group_name_H-M   'P 1'
#
loop_
_entity.id
_entity.type
_entity.pdbx_description
1 polymer ?
#
loop_
_entity_poly.entity_id
_entity_poly.type
_entity_poly.pdbx_seq_one_letter_code
_entity_poly.pdbx_strand_id
1 'polypeptide(L)'
;MKSYNEIEAIKEFEQCSLIGNLAIKVNKGKRVIIKESKKNNFLFGEIECNGKNKNFYCINLPSGENVKLFYSNLEKVFINNKRA
;
A
#
# COMPACT_ATOMS: atom_id res chain seq x y z
N MET A 1 22.69 -2.42 -1.72
CA MET A 1 21.22 -2.59 -1.65
C MET A 1 20.77 -3.17 -2.97
N LYS A 2 20.16 -4.36 -3.00
CA LYS A 2 19.54 -4.85 -4.23
C LYS A 2 18.34 -3.95 -4.51
N SER A 3 18.43 -3.11 -5.54
CA SER A 3 17.26 -2.47 -6.13
C SER A 3 16.40 -3.59 -6.67
N TYR A 4 15.49 -4.12 -5.85
CA TYR A 4 14.38 -4.90 -6.35
C TYR A 4 13.70 -4.01 -7.37
N ASN A 5 13.73 -4.40 -8.65
CA ASN A 5 13.10 -3.63 -9.71
C ASN A 5 11.63 -3.47 -9.31
N GLU A 6 11.24 -2.25 -8.92
CA GLU A 6 9.88 -1.94 -8.45
C GLU A 6 8.83 -2.41 -9.49
N ILE A 7 9.22 -2.39 -10.76
CA ILE A 7 8.47 -2.89 -11.91
C ILE A 7 8.20 -4.41 -11.83
N GLU A 8 9.17 -5.22 -11.42
CA GLU A 8 8.97 -6.67 -11.29
C GLU A 8 8.11 -7.01 -10.08
N ALA A 9 8.26 -6.28 -8.98
CA ALA A 9 7.40 -6.44 -7.80
C ALA A 9 5.93 -6.12 -8.15
N ILE A 10 5.67 -5.08 -8.95
CA ILE A 10 4.30 -4.73 -9.37
C ILE A 10 3.65 -5.86 -10.20
N LYS A 11 4.40 -6.64 -10.98
CA LYS A 11 3.83 -7.75 -11.79
C LYS A 11 3.17 -8.84 -10.94
N GLU A 12 3.58 -9.00 -9.68
CA GLU A 12 2.99 -9.96 -8.77
C GLU A 12 1.77 -9.42 -8.00
N PHE A 13 1.50 -8.11 -8.10
CA PHE A 13 0.46 -7.41 -7.36
C PHE A 13 -0.65 -6.98 -8.31
N GLU A 14 -1.89 -7.10 -7.86
CA GLU A 14 -3.04 -6.60 -8.60
C GLU A 14 -3.20 -5.11 -8.26
N GLN A 15 -3.23 -4.26 -9.29
CA GLN A 15 -3.58 -2.86 -9.10
C GLN A 15 -5.05 -2.77 -8.69
N CYS A 16 -5.31 -2.10 -7.59
CA CYS A 16 -6.67 -1.80 -7.16
C CYS A 16 -7.00 -0.34 -7.49
N SER A 17 -8.19 -0.14 -8.05
CA SER A 17 -8.72 1.18 -8.34
C SER A 17 -9.10 1.89 -7.04
N LEU A 18 -8.56 3.09 -6.82
CA LEU A 18 -9.10 4.01 -5.82
C LEU A 18 -10.43 4.52 -6.35
N ILE A 19 -11.52 4.32 -5.60
CA ILE A 19 -12.87 4.73 -6.02
C ILE A 19 -13.12 6.13 -5.45
N GLY A 20 -12.75 7.16 -6.21
CA GLY A 20 -12.82 8.55 -5.74
C GLY A 20 -11.94 8.80 -4.51
N ASN A 21 -12.44 9.52 -3.52
CA ASN A 21 -11.79 9.74 -2.22
C ASN A 21 -11.90 8.53 -1.25
N LEU A 22 -12.46 7.40 -1.69
CA LEU A 22 -12.61 6.20 -0.89
C LEU A 22 -11.44 5.26 -1.14
N ALA A 23 -10.76 4.85 -0.07
CA ALA A 23 -9.75 3.80 -0.20
C ALA A 23 -10.35 2.40 -0.19
N ILE A 24 -9.58 1.51 -0.79
CA ILE A 24 -9.90 0.09 -0.90
C ILE A 24 -9.84 -0.55 0.49
N LYS A 25 -10.80 -1.40 0.84
CA LYS A 25 -10.70 -2.15 2.09
C LYS A 25 -9.70 -3.29 1.91
N VAL A 26 -8.45 -3.04 2.30
CA VAL A 26 -7.41 -4.07 2.35
C VAL A 26 -7.39 -4.69 3.74
N ASN A 27 -7.39 -6.03 3.79
CA ASN A 27 -7.34 -6.78 5.04
C ASN A 27 -5.95 -6.69 5.69
N LYS A 28 -5.92 -6.81 7.02
CA LYS A 28 -4.67 -6.95 7.78
C LYS A 28 -3.86 -8.15 7.26
N GLY A 29 -2.54 -8.01 7.25
CA GLY A 29 -1.60 -9.04 6.81
C GLY A 29 -1.35 -9.07 5.31
N LYS A 30 -2.07 -8.25 4.52
CA LYS A 30 -1.83 -8.17 3.07
C LYS A 30 -0.65 -7.26 2.79
N ARG A 31 0.23 -7.75 1.91
CA ARG A 31 1.33 -6.95 1.35
C ARG A 31 0.79 -6.01 0.28
N VAL A 32 1.21 -4.76 0.35
CA VAL A 32 0.81 -3.71 -0.56
C VAL A 32 2.01 -2.94 -1.09
N ILE A 33 1.87 -2.45 -2.32
CA ILE A 33 2.70 -1.39 -2.88
C ILE A 33 1.81 -0.17 -3.02
N ILE A 34 2.26 0.97 -2.53
CA ILE A 34 1.51 2.22 -2.56
C ILE A 34 2.32 3.29 -3.26
N LYS A 35 1.73 3.94 -4.25
CA LYS A 35 2.28 5.17 -4.83
C LYS A 35 1.66 6.37 -4.12
N GLU A 36 2.49 7.16 -3.44
CA GLU A 36 2.06 8.41 -2.81
C GLU A 36 2.04 9.56 -3.83
N SER A 37 0.94 10.32 -3.87
CA SER A 37 0.75 11.43 -4.81
C SER A 37 1.76 12.58 -4.59
N LYS A 38 2.18 12.83 -3.36
CA LYS A 38 3.07 13.96 -3.01
C LYS A 38 4.56 13.66 -3.14
N LYS A 39 4.95 12.40 -2.95
CA LYS A 39 6.37 12.00 -2.91
C LYS A 39 6.85 11.34 -4.19
N ASN A 40 5.94 11.02 -5.11
CA ASN A 40 6.21 10.26 -6.34
C ASN A 40 7.10 9.03 -6.08
N ASN A 41 6.92 8.40 -4.93
CA ASN A 41 7.69 7.25 -4.48
C ASN A 41 6.75 6.09 -4.19
N PHE A 42 7.28 4.87 -4.34
CA PHE A 42 6.58 3.66 -3.97
C PHE A 42 6.94 3.25 -2.54
N LEU A 43 5.91 2.93 -1.76
CA LEU A 43 6.05 2.33 -0.45
C LEU A 43 5.61 0.88 -0.52
N PHE A 44 6.49 -0.01 -0.08
CA PHE A 44 6.19 -1.43 0.05
C PHE A 44 6.06 -1.78 1.52
N GLY A 45 4.99 -2.48 1.90
CA GLY A 45 4.81 -2.93 3.27
C GLY A 45 3.59 -3.82 3.46
N GLU A 46 3.27 -4.11 4.72
CA GLU A 46 2.15 -4.95 5.10
C GLU A 46 1.09 -4.12 5.84
N ILE A 47 -0.19 -4.32 5.51
CA ILE A 47 -1.30 -3.66 6.20
C ILE A 47 -1.40 -4.20 7.62
N GLU A 48 -1.16 -3.35 8.60
CA GLU A 48 -1.35 -3.69 10.00
C GLU A 48 -2.81 -3.45 10.42
N CYS A 49 -3.39 -2.33 10.00
CA CYS A 49 -4.79 -2.06 10.20
C CYS A 49 -5.36 -1.09 9.14
N ASN A 50 -6.66 -1.21 8.94
CA ASN A 50 -7.46 -0.23 8.23
C ASN A 50 -8.34 0.47 9.28
N GLY A 51 -8.08 1.75 9.52
CA GLY A 51 -8.92 2.56 10.37
C GLY A 51 -10.24 2.85 9.66
N LYS A 52 -11.25 1.98 9.81
CA LYS A 52 -12.57 2.10 9.16
C LYS A 52 -13.23 3.49 9.32
N ASN A 53 -12.89 4.23 10.37
CA ASN A 53 -13.39 5.59 10.64
C ASN A 53 -12.35 6.71 10.47
N LYS A 54 -11.11 6.40 10.08
CA LYS A 54 -9.97 7.33 10.14
C LYS A 54 -9.31 7.62 8.79
N ASN A 55 -9.83 7.08 7.69
CA ASN A 55 -9.36 7.37 6.32
C ASN A 55 -7.85 7.18 6.11
N PHE A 56 -7.25 6.18 6.75
CA PHE A 56 -5.83 5.86 6.59
C PHE A 56 -5.55 4.35 6.64
N TYR A 57 -4.39 3.96 6.11
CA TYR A 57 -3.74 2.67 6.39
C TYR A 57 -2.61 2.85 7.40
N CYS A 58 -2.47 1.89 8.32
CA CYS A 58 -1.20 1.66 8.99
C CYS A 58 -0.45 0.57 8.23
N ILE A 59 0.79 0.87 7.84
CA ILE A 59 1.62 -0.01 7.05
C ILE A 59 2.93 -0.26 7.79
N ASN A 60 3.23 -1.53 8.00
CA ASN A 60 4.53 -1.96 8.47
C ASN A 60 5.49 -2.05 7.29
N LEU A 61 6.53 -1.22 7.31
CA LEU A 61 7.60 -1.27 6.34
C LEU A 61 8.58 -2.40 6.68
N PRO A 62 9.32 -2.94 5.69
CA PRO A 62 10.41 -3.89 5.94
C PRO A 62 11.51 -3.34 6.86
N SER A 63 11.63 -2.01 7.00
CA SER A 63 12.55 -1.36 7.94
C SER A 63 12.14 -1.53 9.41
N GLY A 64 10.94 -2.04 9.69
CA GLY A 64 10.35 -2.13 11.03
C GLY A 64 9.57 -0.88 11.45
N GLU A 65 9.53 0.16 10.60
CA GLU A 65 8.76 1.37 10.85
C GLU A 65 7.27 1.17 10.55
N ASN A 66 6.41 1.78 11.37
CA ASN A 66 4.98 1.84 11.12
C ASN A 66 4.60 3.21 10.55
N VAL A 67 4.01 3.22 9.36
CA VAL A 67 3.64 4.45 8.66
C VAL A 67 2.14 4.57 8.54
N LYS A 68 1.62 5.76 8.85
CA LYS A 68 0.22 6.13 8.63
C LYS A 68 0.08 6.84 7.29
N LEU A 69 -0.68 6.25 6.37
CA LEU A 69 -0.94 6.78 5.04
C LEU A 69 -2.40 7.13 4.86
N PHE A 70 -2.69 8.42 4.78
CA PHE A 70 -4.04 8.93 4.53
C PHE A 70 -4.47 8.70 3.09
N TYR A 71 -5.75 8.37 2.91
CA TYR A 71 -6.33 8.04 1.60
C TYR A 71 -6.23 9.20 0.60
N SER A 72 -6.28 10.43 1.08
CA SER A 72 -6.09 11.63 0.26
C SER A 72 -4.70 11.76 -0.37
N ASN A 73 -3.71 11.00 0.13
CA ASN A 73 -2.33 11.04 -0.36
C ASN A 73 -2.01 9.85 -1.26
N LEU A 74 -2.98 8.97 -1.54
CA LEU A 74 -2.76 7.78 -2.35
C LEU A 74 -3.04 8.08 -3.82
N GLU A 75 -2.09 7.75 -4.69
CA GLU A 75 -2.29 7.80 -6.15
C GLU A 75 -2.66 6.42 -6.68
N LYS A 76 -1.95 5.37 -6.24
CA LYS A 76 -2.19 3.98 -6.63
C LYS A 76 -1.92 3.05 -5.47
N VAL A 77 -2.70 1.97 -5.39
CA VAL A 77 -2.49 0.88 -4.44
C VAL A 77 -2.47 -0.43 -5.22
N PHE A 78 -1.44 -1.24 -5.00
CA PHE A 78 -1.31 -2.57 -5.53
C PHE A 78 -1.33 -3.55 -4.36
N ILE A 79 -2.04 -4.68 -4.50
CA ILE A 79 -2.22 -5.66 -3.43
C ILE A 79 -1.75 -7.02 -3.92
N ASN A 80 -0.97 -7.72 -3.09
CA ASN A 80 -0.63 -9.11 -3.37
C ASN A 80 -1.72 -10.03 -2.81
N ASN A 81 -2.60 -10.48 -3.69
CA ASN A 81 -3.66 -11.43 -3.36
C ASN A 81 -3.18 -12.90 -3.41
N LYS A 82 -1.98 -13.18 -3.95
CA LYS A 82 -1.45 -14.53 -4.18
C LYS A 82 -0.92 -15.24 -2.93
N ARG A 83 -0.90 -14.56 -1.78
CA ARG A 83 -0.68 -15.20 -0.47
C ARG A 83 -1.81 -14.82 0.50
N ALA A 84 -2.70 -15.76 0.72
CA ALA A 84 -3.30 -16.00 2.02
C ALA A 84 -2.53 -17.18 2.63
#